data_AF-A0A1H9LGB3-F1
#
_entry.id   AF-A0A1H9LGB3-F1
#
_cell.length_a   1.000
_cell.length_b   1.000
_cell.length_c   1.000
_cell.angle_alpha   90.00
_cell.angle_beta   90.00
_cell.angle_gamma   90.00
#
_symmetry.space_group_name_H-M   'P 1'
#
loop_
_entity.id
_entity.type
_entity.pdbx_description
1 polymer ?
#
loop_
_entity_poly.entity_id
_entity_poly.type
_entity_poly.pdbx_seq_one_letter_code
_entity_poly.pdbx_strand_id
1 'polypeptide(L)'
;MKLCWLDVRDTGSSRAAILEEALHQRVDGVVADDVAVLGELPPTVTKVLLPRGKALPESLDGVDVLVVDPERDADAGELAARYPAVEIGRFVEIVDADTLELACQAARTERWAVLLFRDPTKIPLEIVIAAAARATGSIVTIAADVEEAEIIYGVLELGSDGVLMAPAKVGDATKLKAAAIATTPELDLVELQVTRTTHIGMGERACVDTCTYFREDEGILVGSHSKGMILCVSETHPLPYMPTRPFRVNAGAIHSYTLSQDERTNYLSELKSGSKVLAVDVKGQTRLVTVGRVKIETRPLISIDAVAPNGTEVNLILQDDWHVRVLGPGGSVLNSTELRPGDVVLGYLPSADRHVGYPIDEFCLEK
;
A
#
# COMPACT_ATOMS: atom_id res chain seq x y z
N MET A 1 4.83 -11.44 2.44
CA MET A 1 4.17 -10.72 3.55
C MET A 1 5.24 -9.97 4.30
N LYS A 2 5.03 -8.69 4.61
CA LYS A 2 6.00 -7.88 5.35
C LYS A 2 5.88 -8.14 6.85
N LEU A 3 7.01 -8.39 7.51
CA LEU A 3 7.07 -8.71 8.94
C LEU A 3 7.01 -7.44 9.79
N CYS A 4 6.23 -7.46 10.87
CA CYS A 4 6.20 -6.41 11.88
C CYS A 4 6.80 -6.92 13.19
N TRP A 5 7.97 -6.41 13.57
CA TRP A 5 8.59 -6.65 14.86
C TRP A 5 8.44 -5.43 15.76
N LEU A 6 7.94 -5.65 16.97
CA LEU A 6 7.72 -4.58 17.93
C LEU A 6 8.76 -4.62 19.05
N ASP A 7 9.52 -3.54 19.21
CA ASP A 7 10.57 -3.42 20.23
C ASP A 7 9.99 -2.90 21.55
N VAL A 8 9.95 -3.75 22.58
CA VAL A 8 9.34 -3.45 23.88
C VAL A 8 10.34 -3.17 25.00
N ARG A 9 11.63 -3.02 24.65
CA ARG A 9 12.70 -2.80 25.63
C ARG A 9 12.47 -1.52 26.42
N ASP A 10 12.11 -0.43 25.74
CA ASP A 10 12.02 0.91 26.31
C ASP A 10 10.58 1.41 26.54
N THR A 11 9.57 0.53 26.52
CA THR A 11 8.14 0.93 26.62
C THR A 11 7.67 1.28 28.03
N GLY A 12 8.51 1.11 29.05
CA GLY A 12 8.23 1.48 30.44
C GLY A 12 6.89 0.94 30.97
N SER A 13 6.14 1.80 31.66
CA SER A 13 4.84 1.45 32.27
C SER A 13 3.73 1.10 31.27
N SER A 14 3.88 1.46 29.99
CA SER A 14 2.88 1.22 28.95
C SER A 14 3.02 -0.16 28.30
N ARG A 15 4.06 -0.93 28.67
CA ARG A 15 4.39 -2.23 28.03
C ARG A 15 3.21 -3.18 27.93
N ALA A 16 2.47 -3.39 29.02
CA ALA A 16 1.37 -4.35 29.05
C ALA A 16 0.26 -4.02 28.03
N ALA A 17 -0.16 -2.75 27.97
CA ALA A 17 -1.18 -2.30 27.03
C ALA A 17 -0.71 -2.37 25.57
N ILE A 18 0.57 -2.05 25.33
CA ILE A 18 1.19 -2.15 24.00
C ILE A 18 1.28 -3.62 23.55
N LEU A 19 1.65 -4.54 24.45
CA LEU A 19 1.68 -5.97 24.14
C LEU A 19 0.28 -6.53 23.86
N GLU A 20 -0.72 -6.15 24.64
CA GLU A 20 -2.10 -6.56 24.41
C GLU A 20 -2.60 -6.12 23.02
N GLU A 21 -2.36 -4.87 22.66
CA GLU A 21 -2.65 -4.35 21.31
C GLU A 21 -1.89 -5.16 20.24
N ALA A 22 -0.59 -5.33 20.40
CA ALA A 22 0.27 -6.00 19.43
C ALA A 22 -0.18 -7.45 19.15
N LEU A 23 -0.54 -8.18 20.21
CA LEU A 23 -1.06 -9.54 20.11
C LEU A 23 -2.43 -9.56 19.41
N HIS A 24 -3.31 -8.61 19.73
CA HIS A 24 -4.60 -8.48 19.05
C HIS A 24 -4.45 -8.23 17.55
N GLN A 25 -3.50 -7.37 17.17
CA GLN A 25 -3.17 -7.04 15.78
C GLN A 25 -2.31 -8.10 15.07
N ARG A 26 -1.93 -9.18 15.78
CA ARG A 26 -1.09 -10.27 15.26
C ARG A 26 0.21 -9.75 14.63
N VAL A 27 0.95 -8.93 15.38
CA VAL A 27 2.34 -8.61 15.01
C VAL A 27 3.16 -9.89 14.89
N ASP A 28 4.14 -9.90 14.00
CA ASP A 28 4.87 -11.11 13.63
C ASP A 28 5.96 -11.46 14.66
N GLY A 29 6.49 -10.46 15.36
CA GLY A 29 7.47 -10.66 16.43
C GLY A 29 7.45 -9.57 17.50
N VAL A 30 7.88 -9.94 18.71
CA VAL A 30 8.13 -9.03 19.82
C VAL A 30 9.59 -9.15 20.22
N VAL A 31 10.24 -7.99 20.35
CA VAL A 31 11.66 -7.89 20.66
C VAL A 31 11.86 -7.35 22.06
N ALA A 32 12.60 -8.10 22.88
CA ALA A 32 12.98 -7.71 24.23
C ALA A 32 14.47 -8.01 24.46
N ASP A 33 15.00 -7.53 25.58
CA ASP A 33 16.35 -7.82 26.07
C ASP A 33 16.33 -8.67 27.35
N ASP A 34 15.15 -9.19 27.71
CA ASP A 34 14.89 -10.03 28.88
C ASP A 34 13.97 -11.21 28.49
N VAL A 35 14.44 -12.42 28.78
CA VAL A 35 13.72 -13.68 28.49
C VAL A 35 12.43 -13.79 29.29
N ALA A 36 12.37 -13.20 30.50
CA ALA A 36 11.16 -13.22 31.31
C ALA A 36 9.99 -12.52 30.61
N VAL A 37 10.25 -11.39 29.95
CA VAL A 37 9.24 -10.65 29.17
C VAL A 37 8.74 -11.48 27.99
N LEU A 38 9.63 -12.20 27.32
CA LEU A 38 9.26 -13.07 26.19
C LEU A 38 8.49 -14.32 26.64
N GLY A 39 8.81 -14.86 27.81
CA GLY A 39 8.18 -16.05 28.39
C GLY A 39 6.69 -15.87 28.69
N GLU A 40 6.23 -14.63 28.92
CA GLU A 40 4.81 -14.30 29.13
C GLU A 40 3.99 -14.29 27.83
N LEU A 41 4.66 -14.28 26.67
CA LEU A 41 3.98 -14.15 25.37
C LEU A 41 3.45 -15.51 24.85
N PRO A 42 2.31 -15.51 24.16
CA PRO A 42 1.76 -16.72 23.55
C PRO A 42 2.67 -17.27 22.45
N PRO A 43 2.56 -18.56 22.08
CA PRO A 43 3.36 -19.17 21.01
C PRO A 43 2.98 -18.68 19.61
N THR A 44 1.97 -17.81 19.49
CA THR A 44 1.49 -17.25 18.21
C THR A 44 2.31 -16.07 17.71
N VAL A 45 3.29 -15.60 18.48
CA VAL A 45 4.17 -14.48 18.12
C VAL A 45 5.63 -14.92 18.25
N THR A 46 6.47 -14.49 17.32
CA THR A 46 7.91 -14.78 17.36
C THR A 46 8.56 -14.00 18.51
N LYS A 47 9.25 -14.70 19.40
CA LYS A 47 9.93 -14.13 20.56
C LYS A 47 11.39 -13.88 20.21
N VAL A 48 11.74 -12.61 20.05
CA VAL A 48 13.06 -12.19 19.60
C VAL A 48 13.85 -11.60 20.78
N LEU A 49 14.97 -12.21 21.13
CA LEU A 49 15.90 -11.68 22.11
C LEU A 49 16.98 -10.84 21.41
N LEU A 50 17.10 -9.58 21.78
CA LEU A 50 18.13 -8.65 21.31
C LEU A 50 18.80 -7.97 22.52
N PRO A 51 19.88 -8.54 23.07
CA PRO A 51 20.48 -8.12 24.34
C PRO A 51 21.13 -6.72 24.35
N ARG A 52 21.60 -6.21 23.20
CA ARG A 52 22.34 -4.94 23.03
C ARG A 52 23.40 -4.68 24.11
N GLY A 53 24.40 -5.56 24.18
CA GLY A 53 25.54 -5.39 25.09
C GLY A 53 25.31 -5.87 26.52
N LYS A 54 24.14 -6.43 26.83
CA LYS A 54 23.93 -7.26 28.03
C LYS A 54 24.50 -8.66 27.79
N ALA A 55 24.98 -9.31 28.85
CA ALA A 55 25.42 -10.70 28.78
C ALA A 55 24.25 -11.61 28.37
N LEU A 56 24.53 -12.64 27.56
CA LEU A 56 23.54 -13.65 27.22
C LEU A 56 23.06 -14.38 28.49
N PRO A 57 21.75 -14.63 28.62
CA PRO A 57 21.19 -15.38 29.73
C PRO A 57 21.68 -16.84 29.70
N GLU A 58 21.64 -17.51 30.84
CA GLU A 58 22.07 -18.91 30.96
C GLU A 58 21.17 -19.88 30.18
N SER A 59 19.88 -19.56 30.06
CA SER A 59 18.89 -20.28 29.27
C SER A 59 18.19 -19.35 28.28
N LEU A 60 17.87 -19.90 27.10
CA LEU A 60 17.07 -19.26 26.05
C LEU A 60 15.70 -19.93 25.88
N ASP A 61 15.22 -20.63 26.92
CA ASP A 61 13.90 -21.27 26.89
C ASP A 61 12.81 -20.24 26.58
N GLY A 62 12.01 -20.53 25.55
CA GLY A 62 10.96 -19.63 25.08
C GLY A 62 11.46 -18.47 24.20
N VAL A 63 12.72 -18.46 23.76
CA VAL A 63 13.20 -17.57 22.70
C VAL A 63 13.16 -18.31 21.36
N ASP A 64 12.58 -17.69 20.34
CA ASP A 64 12.54 -18.26 18.99
C ASP A 64 13.73 -17.76 18.14
N VAL A 65 14.09 -16.48 18.30
CA VAL A 65 15.19 -15.84 17.57
C VAL A 65 16.11 -15.12 18.54
N LEU A 66 17.42 -15.38 18.47
CA LEU A 66 18.45 -14.62 19.14
C LEU A 66 19.19 -13.76 18.12
N VAL A 67 19.18 -12.44 18.31
CA VAL A 67 19.91 -11.50 17.46
C VAL A 67 21.16 -11.03 18.20
N VAL A 68 22.32 -11.27 17.59
CA VAL A 68 23.64 -11.01 18.19
C VAL A 68 24.42 -9.90 17.48
N ASP A 69 25.25 -9.21 18.25
CA ASP A 69 26.22 -8.23 17.79
C ASP A 69 27.60 -8.91 17.60
N PRO A 70 28.12 -9.02 16.37
CA PRO A 70 29.35 -9.76 16.08
C PRO A 70 30.60 -9.18 16.76
N GLU A 71 30.59 -7.92 17.20
CA GLU A 71 31.74 -7.34 17.93
C GLU A 71 31.76 -7.74 19.41
N ARG A 72 30.63 -8.22 19.94
CA ARG A 72 30.42 -8.40 21.39
C ARG A 72 30.08 -9.82 21.78
N ASP A 73 29.37 -10.53 20.91
CA ASP A 73 28.82 -11.84 21.19
C ASP A 73 29.69 -12.96 20.60
N ALA A 74 29.47 -14.19 21.10
CA ALA A 74 30.12 -15.38 20.57
C ALA A 74 29.78 -15.61 19.09
N ASP A 75 30.61 -16.40 18.39
CA ASP A 75 30.40 -16.70 16.99
C ASP A 75 29.00 -17.31 16.76
N ALA A 76 28.35 -16.90 15.67
CA ALA A 76 26.99 -17.32 15.36
C ALA A 76 26.88 -18.85 15.19
N GLY A 77 27.93 -19.51 14.69
CA GLY A 77 27.99 -20.96 14.56
C GLY A 77 28.09 -21.67 15.91
N GLU A 78 28.86 -21.12 16.85
CA GLU A 78 28.93 -21.65 18.22
C GLU A 78 27.59 -21.53 18.94
N LEU A 79 26.91 -20.39 18.79
CA LEU A 79 25.59 -20.17 19.38
C LEU A 79 24.52 -21.07 18.74
N ALA A 80 24.53 -21.25 17.43
CA ALA A 80 23.63 -22.17 16.74
C ALA A 80 23.85 -23.63 17.17
N ALA A 81 25.11 -24.04 17.40
CA ALA A 81 25.43 -25.38 17.91
C ALA A 81 25.00 -25.56 19.37
N ARG A 82 25.13 -24.51 20.19
CA ARG A 82 24.74 -24.52 21.60
C ARG A 82 23.21 -24.48 21.79
N TYR A 83 22.50 -23.79 20.90
CA TYR A 83 21.05 -23.57 20.97
C TYR A 83 20.36 -23.94 19.65
N PRO A 84 20.29 -25.23 19.30
CA PRO A 84 19.80 -25.67 17.98
C PRO A 84 18.30 -25.42 17.73
N ALA A 85 17.54 -25.10 18.78
CA ALA A 85 16.11 -24.76 18.69
C ALA A 85 15.86 -23.26 18.50
N VAL A 86 16.91 -22.42 18.55
CA VAL A 86 16.83 -20.97 18.45
C VAL A 86 17.45 -20.53 17.12
N GLU A 87 16.71 -19.77 16.31
CA GLU A 87 17.29 -19.18 15.11
C GLU A 87 18.24 -18.04 15.49
N ILE A 88 19.41 -18.00 14.85
CA ILE A 88 20.41 -16.96 15.11
C ILE A 88 20.32 -15.88 14.02
N GLY A 89 20.28 -14.63 14.45
CA GLY A 89 20.29 -13.44 13.62
C GLY A 89 21.47 -12.53 13.95
N ARG A 90 21.79 -11.64 13.02
CA ARG A 90 22.88 -10.68 13.16
C ARG A 90 22.35 -9.25 13.21
N PHE A 91 22.75 -8.51 14.24
CA PHE A 91 22.57 -7.07 14.32
C PHE A 91 23.74 -6.36 13.65
N VAL A 92 23.44 -5.36 12.83
CA VAL A 92 24.46 -4.46 12.26
C VAL A 92 23.96 -3.03 12.39
N GLU A 93 24.79 -2.17 13.00
CA GLU A 93 24.60 -0.73 13.00
C GLU A 93 25.45 -0.12 11.88
N ILE A 94 24.78 0.52 10.91
CA ILE A 94 25.40 1.07 9.71
C ILE A 94 25.63 2.56 9.91
N VAL A 95 26.91 2.94 9.96
CA VAL A 95 27.40 4.31 10.16
C VAL A 95 28.39 4.76 9.10
N ASP A 96 28.92 3.83 8.31
CA ASP A 96 29.95 4.06 7.30
C ASP A 96 29.96 2.94 6.23
N ALA A 97 30.96 2.98 5.35
CA ALA A 97 31.12 2.02 4.26
C ALA A 97 31.46 0.60 4.73
N ASP A 98 32.27 0.47 5.79
CA ASP A 98 32.72 -0.84 6.30
C ASP A 98 31.55 -1.57 6.97
N THR A 99 30.76 -0.85 7.79
CA THR A 99 29.54 -1.38 8.40
C THR A 99 28.44 -1.67 7.38
N LEU A 100 28.38 -0.93 6.26
CA LEU A 100 27.50 -1.24 5.13
C LEU A 100 27.91 -2.54 4.43
N GLU A 101 29.20 -2.78 4.22
CA GLU A 101 29.68 -4.03 3.64
C GLU A 101 29.33 -5.23 4.53
N LEU A 102 29.48 -5.08 5.85
CA LEU A 102 29.06 -6.07 6.84
C LEU A 102 27.55 -6.33 6.77
N ALA A 103 26.72 -5.28 6.66
CA ALA A 103 25.27 -5.42 6.49
C ALA A 103 24.91 -6.17 5.21
N CYS A 104 25.60 -5.89 4.10
CA CYS A 104 25.42 -6.62 2.84
C CYS A 104 25.80 -8.09 2.96
N GLN A 105 26.88 -8.41 3.68
CA GLN A 105 27.26 -9.79 3.95
C GLN A 105 26.19 -10.49 4.80
N ALA A 106 25.78 -9.87 5.92
CA ALA A 106 24.76 -10.41 6.81
C ALA A 106 23.45 -10.70 6.06
N ALA A 107 22.97 -9.75 5.25
CA ALA A 107 21.76 -9.92 4.46
C ALA A 107 21.83 -11.05 3.41
N ARG A 108 23.05 -11.39 2.93
CA ARG A 108 23.23 -12.50 1.97
C ARG A 108 23.30 -13.87 2.63
N THR A 109 23.86 -13.97 3.83
CA THR A 109 24.27 -15.25 4.43
C THR A 109 23.47 -15.65 5.66
N GLU A 110 22.93 -14.68 6.39
CA GLU A 110 22.27 -14.93 7.67
C GLU A 110 20.79 -15.22 7.47
N ARG A 111 20.21 -15.99 8.40
CA ARG A 111 18.75 -16.21 8.42
C ARG A 111 18.00 -14.91 8.71
N TRP A 112 18.54 -14.08 9.60
CA TRP A 112 18.02 -12.78 10.00
C TRP A 112 19.13 -11.73 10.00
N ALA A 113 18.94 -10.65 9.25
CA ALA A 113 19.81 -9.48 9.29
C ALA A 113 19.01 -8.29 9.84
N VAL A 114 19.29 -7.89 11.08
CA VAL A 114 18.62 -6.78 11.78
C VAL A 114 19.48 -5.53 11.65
N LEU A 115 19.01 -4.54 10.89
CA LEU A 115 19.83 -3.43 10.40
C LEU A 115 19.37 -2.09 10.97
N LEU A 116 20.29 -1.35 11.57
CA LEU A 116 20.07 0.02 12.03
C LEU A 116 20.87 1.00 11.18
N PHE A 117 20.20 1.79 10.35
CA PHE A 117 20.85 2.83 9.56
C PHE A 117 20.85 4.16 10.33
N ARG A 118 22.02 4.79 10.46
CA ARG A 118 22.14 6.12 11.10
C ARG A 118 21.97 7.28 10.14
N ASP A 119 22.19 7.06 8.85
CA ASP A 119 21.97 8.07 7.83
C ASP A 119 20.47 8.30 7.58
N PRO A 120 20.04 9.56 7.34
CA PRO A 120 18.64 9.85 7.01
C PRO A 120 18.24 9.35 5.62
N THR A 121 19.20 9.07 4.74
CA THR A 121 18.94 8.54 3.40
C THR A 121 18.69 7.03 3.43
N LYS A 122 17.88 6.53 2.48
CA LYS A 122 17.64 5.08 2.29
C LYS A 122 18.57 4.43 1.27
N ILE A 123 19.51 5.16 0.67
CA ILE A 123 20.51 4.61 -0.27
C ILE A 123 21.26 3.39 0.32
N PRO A 124 21.75 3.41 1.58
CA PRO A 124 22.40 2.22 2.15
C PRO A 124 21.47 1.00 2.21
N LEU A 125 20.19 1.17 2.52
CA LEU A 125 19.21 0.09 2.52
C LEU A 125 18.97 -0.44 1.09
N GLU A 126 18.91 0.45 0.08
CA GLU A 126 18.81 0.06 -1.33
C GLU A 126 19.98 -0.86 -1.74
N ILE A 127 21.20 -0.52 -1.32
CA ILE A 127 22.41 -1.31 -1.60
C ILE A 127 22.32 -2.70 -0.94
N VAL A 128 21.89 -2.78 0.32
CA VAL A 128 21.75 -4.07 1.03
C VAL A 128 20.68 -4.95 0.38
N ILE A 129 19.51 -4.39 0.05
CA ILE A 129 18.44 -5.13 -0.63
C ILE A 129 18.94 -5.67 -1.98
N ALA A 130 19.64 -4.83 -2.77
CA ALA A 130 20.20 -5.25 -4.05
C ALA A 130 21.24 -6.37 -3.88
N ALA A 131 22.10 -6.29 -2.86
CA ALA A 131 23.09 -7.30 -2.57
C ALA A 131 22.46 -8.64 -2.13
N ALA A 132 21.29 -8.59 -1.50
CA ALA A 132 20.56 -9.75 -0.98
C ALA A 132 19.48 -10.30 -1.92
N ALA A 133 19.38 -9.83 -3.18
CA ALA A 133 18.30 -10.18 -4.10
C ALA A 133 18.11 -11.69 -4.38
N ARG A 134 19.10 -12.53 -4.06
CA ARG A 134 19.04 -14.00 -4.19
C ARG A 134 19.18 -14.74 -2.85
N ALA A 135 19.20 -14.01 -1.74
CA ALA A 135 19.29 -14.58 -0.41
C ALA A 135 17.95 -15.22 -0.02
N THR A 136 18.02 -16.19 0.89
CA THR A 136 16.83 -16.86 1.47
C THR A 136 16.53 -16.39 2.89
N GLY A 137 17.43 -15.59 3.47
CA GLY A 137 17.25 -14.96 4.77
C GLY A 137 16.25 -13.80 4.70
N SER A 138 16.05 -13.15 5.84
CA SER A 138 15.15 -12.00 5.96
C SER A 138 15.89 -10.78 6.48
N ILE A 139 15.69 -9.65 5.80
CA ILE A 139 16.16 -8.35 6.25
C ILE A 139 15.09 -7.71 7.13
N VAL A 140 15.46 -7.31 8.35
CA VAL A 140 14.58 -6.56 9.25
C VAL A 140 15.24 -5.21 9.54
N THR A 141 14.63 -4.13 9.08
CA THR A 141 15.21 -2.80 9.25
C THR A 141 14.59 -2.10 10.45
N ILE A 142 15.40 -1.48 11.29
CA ILE A 142 14.91 -0.67 12.40
C ILE A 142 14.34 0.65 11.86
N ALA A 143 13.09 0.95 12.21
CA ALA A 143 12.42 2.22 11.93
C ALA A 143 12.23 3.02 13.23
N ALA A 144 12.38 4.33 13.15
CA ALA A 144 12.14 5.27 14.24
C ALA A 144 10.65 5.43 14.54
N ASP A 145 9.80 5.37 13.50
CA ASP A 145 8.35 5.50 13.61
C ASP A 145 7.62 4.81 12.44
N VAL A 146 6.29 4.95 12.42
CA VAL A 146 5.41 4.36 11.40
C VAL A 146 5.64 4.99 10.03
N GLU A 147 5.91 6.29 9.96
CA GLU A 147 6.11 6.99 8.69
C GLU A 147 7.38 6.47 8.01
N GLU A 148 8.45 6.29 8.77
CA GLU A 148 9.67 5.67 8.28
C GLU A 148 9.46 4.19 7.92
N ALA A 149 8.65 3.45 8.67
CA ALA A 149 8.31 2.06 8.37
C ALA A 149 7.60 1.91 7.01
N GLU A 150 6.63 2.79 6.70
CA GLU A 150 5.96 2.83 5.40
C GLU A 150 6.96 3.03 4.25
N ILE A 151 7.94 3.91 4.43
CA ILE A 151 9.01 4.13 3.45
C ILE A 151 9.85 2.86 3.29
N ILE A 152 10.28 2.25 4.39
CA ILE A 152 11.14 1.06 4.40
C ILE A 152 10.48 -0.13 3.68
N TYR A 153 9.17 -0.32 3.84
CA TYR A 153 8.44 -1.37 3.14
C TYR A 153 8.36 -1.17 1.62
N GLY A 154 8.58 0.04 1.12
CA GLY A 154 8.51 0.38 -0.31
C GLY A 154 9.86 0.58 -1.01
N VAL A 155 11.00 0.55 -0.30
CA VAL A 155 12.32 0.82 -0.89
C VAL A 155 12.64 -0.16 -2.04
N LEU A 156 12.99 0.35 -3.23
CA LEU A 156 13.21 -0.43 -4.46
C LEU A 156 12.02 -1.30 -4.91
N GLU A 157 10.77 -0.92 -4.59
CA GLU A 157 9.53 -1.68 -4.88
C GLU A 157 9.43 -3.05 -4.19
N LEU A 158 10.55 -3.58 -3.70
CA LEU A 158 10.64 -4.80 -2.91
C LEU A 158 10.49 -4.49 -1.43
N GLY A 159 11.22 -3.50 -0.91
CA GLY A 159 11.31 -3.12 0.50
C GLY A 159 12.04 -4.13 1.39
N SER A 160 12.37 -3.75 2.61
CA SER A 160 12.88 -4.69 3.62
C SER A 160 11.84 -5.78 3.93
N ASP A 161 12.23 -7.02 4.20
CA ASP A 161 11.29 -8.11 4.50
C ASP A 161 10.47 -7.85 5.77
N GLY A 162 11.06 -7.10 6.71
CA GLY A 162 10.41 -6.65 7.92
C GLY A 162 10.88 -5.30 8.42
N VAL A 163 10.09 -4.75 9.33
CA VAL A 163 10.46 -3.58 10.13
C VAL A 163 10.46 -3.96 11.60
N LEU A 164 11.50 -3.50 12.32
CA LEU A 164 11.53 -3.45 13.78
C LEU A 164 11.28 -2.01 14.24
N MET A 165 10.27 -1.78 15.06
CA MET A 165 9.91 -0.44 15.52
C MET A 165 9.64 -0.43 17.02
N ALA A 166 10.18 0.57 17.73
CA ALA A 166 9.81 0.84 19.11
C ALA A 166 8.54 1.72 19.14
N PRO A 167 7.42 1.28 19.73
CA PRO A 167 6.20 2.07 19.79
C PRO A 167 6.34 3.19 20.82
N ALA A 168 5.89 4.39 20.46
CA ALA A 168 5.85 5.52 21.39
C ALA A 168 4.59 5.46 22.27
N LYS A 169 3.50 4.85 21.78
CA LYS A 169 2.22 4.74 22.47
C LYS A 169 1.37 3.57 21.95
N VAL A 170 0.32 3.26 22.70
CA VAL A 170 -0.77 2.40 22.22
C VAL A 170 -1.39 3.03 20.96
N GLY A 171 -1.65 2.20 19.97
CA GLY A 171 -2.11 2.55 18.63
C GLY A 171 -1.01 2.44 17.56
N ASP A 172 0.27 2.49 17.95
CA ASP A 172 1.37 2.46 16.99
C ASP A 172 1.59 1.05 16.41
N ALA A 173 1.31 -0.03 17.17
CA ALA A 173 1.39 -1.39 16.66
C ALA A 173 0.31 -1.66 15.59
N THR A 174 -0.91 -1.15 15.80
CA THR A 174 -2.00 -1.19 14.81
C THR A 174 -1.59 -0.48 13.52
N LYS A 175 -1.02 0.73 13.62
CA LYS A 175 -0.57 1.48 12.45
C LYS A 175 0.58 0.79 11.71
N LEU A 176 1.55 0.25 12.43
CA LEU A 176 2.65 -0.51 11.82
C LEU A 176 2.12 -1.72 11.03
N LYS A 177 1.15 -2.46 11.58
CA LYS A 177 0.55 -3.60 10.88
C LYS A 177 -0.23 -3.16 9.64
N ALA A 178 -0.97 -2.05 9.72
CA ALA A 178 -1.65 -1.46 8.56
C ALA A 178 -0.67 -1.09 7.44
N ALA A 179 0.46 -0.46 7.79
CA ALA A 179 1.54 -0.10 6.86
C ALA A 179 2.18 -1.33 6.17
N ALA A 180 2.32 -2.44 6.89
CA ALA A 180 2.89 -3.68 6.36
C ALA A 180 1.96 -4.46 5.44
N ILE A 181 0.65 -4.29 5.61
CA ILE A 181 -0.36 -4.96 4.81
C ILE A 181 -0.62 -4.15 3.55
N ALA A 182 -0.86 -2.84 3.64
CA ALA A 182 -1.11 -1.89 2.54
C ALA A 182 -1.62 -2.51 1.23
N THR A 183 -2.58 -3.43 1.32
CA THR A 183 -3.27 -4.04 0.19
C THR A 183 -4.60 -3.34 0.07
N THR A 184 -4.95 -2.96 -1.14
CA THR A 184 -6.30 -2.50 -1.46
C THR A 184 -7.13 -3.71 -1.86
N PRO A 185 -8.39 -3.82 -1.41
CA PRO A 185 -9.23 -4.97 -1.75
C PRO A 185 -9.47 -5.03 -3.26
N GLU A 186 -9.55 -6.24 -3.80
CA GLU A 186 -10.03 -6.44 -5.18
C GLU A 186 -11.49 -6.01 -5.27
N LEU A 187 -11.87 -5.44 -6.41
CA LEU A 187 -13.23 -4.98 -6.67
C LEU A 187 -13.92 -5.92 -7.65
N ASP A 188 -15.15 -6.32 -7.32
CA ASP A 188 -16.02 -7.05 -8.24
C ASP A 188 -16.55 -6.10 -9.32
N LEU A 189 -15.81 -6.01 -10.44
CA LEU A 189 -16.25 -5.21 -11.59
C LEU A 189 -17.47 -5.86 -12.26
N VAL A 190 -18.37 -5.00 -12.75
CA VAL A 190 -19.57 -5.40 -13.48
C VAL A 190 -19.54 -4.85 -14.90
N GLU A 191 -20.22 -5.55 -15.79
CA GLU A 191 -20.49 -5.08 -17.14
C GLU A 191 -21.71 -4.15 -17.12
N LEU A 192 -21.53 -2.91 -17.55
CA LEU A 192 -22.59 -1.91 -17.67
C LEU A 192 -22.95 -1.75 -19.14
N GLN A 193 -24.22 -1.88 -19.46
CA GLN A 193 -24.72 -1.64 -20.82
C GLN A 193 -25.05 -0.15 -20.98
N VAL A 194 -24.41 0.52 -21.93
CA VAL A 194 -24.73 1.90 -22.29
C VAL A 194 -26.17 1.95 -22.80
N THR A 195 -26.97 2.86 -22.25
CA THR A 195 -28.37 3.07 -22.63
C THR A 195 -28.54 4.35 -23.42
N ARG A 196 -27.71 5.37 -23.17
CA ARG A 196 -27.77 6.66 -23.86
C ARG A 196 -26.45 7.42 -23.76
N THR A 197 -26.13 8.17 -24.81
CA THR A 197 -25.08 9.21 -24.79
C THR A 197 -25.69 10.55 -25.19
N THR A 198 -25.32 11.62 -24.49
CA THR A 198 -25.88 12.97 -24.69
C THR A 198 -24.78 14.03 -24.64
N HIS A 199 -24.65 14.87 -25.66
CA HIS A 199 -23.79 16.05 -25.61
C HIS A 199 -24.47 17.13 -24.76
N ILE A 200 -23.85 17.54 -23.66
CA ILE A 200 -24.49 18.39 -22.62
C ILE A 200 -23.92 19.81 -22.55
N GLY A 201 -23.07 20.19 -23.51
CA GLY A 201 -22.53 21.55 -23.63
C GLY A 201 -21.22 21.76 -22.87
N MET A 202 -20.91 23.01 -22.52
CA MET A 202 -19.66 23.38 -21.86
C MET A 202 -19.73 23.22 -20.35
N GLY A 203 -18.67 22.70 -19.73
CA GLY A 203 -18.52 22.66 -18.27
C GLY A 203 -17.09 22.30 -17.84
N GLU A 204 -16.83 22.34 -16.53
CA GLU A 204 -15.55 21.99 -15.96
C GLU A 204 -15.35 20.48 -15.82
N ARG A 205 -14.21 20.00 -16.30
CA ARG A 205 -13.75 18.62 -16.12
C ARG A 205 -12.41 18.56 -15.42
N ALA A 206 -12.11 17.43 -14.80
CA ALA A 206 -10.85 17.15 -14.11
C ALA A 206 -10.03 16.07 -14.84
N CYS A 207 -8.76 16.37 -15.06
CA CYS A 207 -7.72 15.39 -15.35
C CYS A 207 -6.99 15.03 -14.06
N VAL A 208 -6.85 13.75 -13.74
CA VAL A 208 -6.06 13.30 -12.59
C VAL A 208 -4.70 12.86 -13.09
N ASP A 209 -3.64 13.57 -12.68
CA ASP A 209 -2.24 13.20 -12.92
C ASP A 209 -1.69 12.52 -11.67
N THR A 210 -1.25 11.28 -11.77
CA THR A 210 -0.64 10.53 -10.67
C THR A 210 0.89 10.61 -10.68
N CYS A 211 1.52 10.23 -9.58
CA CYS A 211 2.99 10.13 -9.45
C CYS A 211 3.53 8.76 -9.91
N THR A 212 2.72 7.95 -10.57
CA THR A 212 3.08 6.60 -11.04
C THR A 212 2.49 6.39 -12.43
N TYR A 213 3.02 5.43 -13.19
CA TYR A 213 2.40 5.04 -14.45
C TYR A 213 1.28 4.02 -14.21
N PHE A 214 0.22 4.14 -14.99
CA PHE A 214 -0.79 3.11 -15.17
C PHE A 214 -0.33 2.13 -16.26
N ARG A 215 -0.78 0.88 -16.14
CA ARG A 215 -0.75 -0.11 -17.22
C ARG A 215 -1.81 0.22 -18.28
N GLU A 216 -1.70 -0.42 -19.45
CA GLU A 216 -2.68 -0.27 -20.54
C GLU A 216 -4.09 -0.71 -20.15
N ASP A 217 -4.22 -1.64 -19.22
CA ASP A 217 -5.49 -2.16 -18.71
C ASP A 217 -5.92 -1.51 -17.38
N GLU A 218 -5.26 -0.42 -16.97
CA GLU A 218 -5.51 0.28 -15.71
C GLU A 218 -6.10 1.68 -15.91
N GLY A 219 -6.89 2.08 -14.91
CA GLY A 219 -7.54 3.37 -14.85
C GLY A 219 -7.96 3.75 -13.43
N ILE A 220 -8.93 4.65 -13.34
CA ILE A 220 -9.64 4.95 -12.09
C ILE A 220 -11.15 4.85 -12.31
N LEU A 221 -11.88 4.44 -11.27
CA LEU A 221 -13.34 4.40 -11.31
C LEU A 221 -13.89 5.82 -11.08
N VAL A 222 -14.80 6.26 -11.96
CA VAL A 222 -15.44 7.57 -11.90
C VAL A 222 -16.94 7.46 -12.15
N GLY A 223 -17.75 8.13 -11.34
CA GLY A 223 -19.21 8.17 -11.51
C GLY A 223 -19.79 9.49 -11.06
N SER A 224 -20.85 9.97 -11.72
CA SER A 224 -21.56 11.18 -11.30
C SER A 224 -22.32 10.97 -9.99
N HIS A 225 -22.73 9.73 -9.71
CA HIS A 225 -23.41 9.33 -8.47
C HIS A 225 -22.55 8.35 -7.68
N SER A 226 -22.78 8.28 -6.38
CA SER A 226 -22.08 7.38 -5.49
C SER A 226 -22.39 5.90 -5.73
N LYS A 227 -23.53 5.60 -6.37
CA LYS A 227 -24.08 4.24 -6.58
C LYS A 227 -23.49 3.47 -7.75
N GLY A 228 -22.70 4.12 -8.59
CA GLY A 228 -22.13 3.46 -9.76
C GLY A 228 -21.06 4.29 -10.43
N MET A 229 -20.01 3.61 -10.88
CA MET A 229 -18.86 4.22 -11.52
C MET A 229 -18.48 3.42 -12.77
N ILE A 230 -17.88 4.10 -13.75
CA ILE A 230 -17.32 3.52 -14.96
C ILE A 230 -15.78 3.61 -14.87
N LEU A 231 -15.09 2.59 -15.40
CA LEU A 231 -13.63 2.53 -15.38
C LEU A 231 -13.02 3.40 -16.49
N CYS A 232 -12.55 4.59 -16.11
CA CYS A 232 -11.88 5.52 -17.02
C CYS A 232 -10.42 5.10 -17.24
N VAL A 233 -10.00 4.94 -18.50
CA VAL A 233 -8.64 4.51 -18.83
C VAL A 233 -7.63 5.66 -18.73
N SER A 234 -6.39 5.30 -18.41
CA SER A 234 -5.25 6.21 -18.51
C SER A 234 -4.88 6.52 -19.97
N GLU A 235 -4.13 7.60 -20.19
CA GLU A 235 -3.62 7.97 -21.53
C GLU A 235 -2.42 7.10 -21.97
N THR A 236 -2.57 5.78 -21.84
CA THR A 236 -1.58 4.74 -22.19
C THR A 236 -1.66 4.33 -23.66
N HIS A 237 -2.80 4.55 -24.31
CA HIS A 237 -3.02 4.14 -25.69
C HIS A 237 -2.66 5.24 -26.70
N PRO A 238 -1.88 4.92 -27.75
CA PRO A 238 -1.41 5.91 -28.72
C PRO A 238 -2.51 6.74 -29.40
N LEU A 239 -2.15 7.97 -29.74
CA LEU A 239 -2.96 8.95 -30.46
C LEU A 239 -2.12 9.53 -31.61
N PRO A 240 -2.68 9.89 -32.77
CA PRO A 240 -1.88 10.28 -33.94
C PRO A 240 -1.06 11.57 -33.76
N TYR A 241 -1.45 12.45 -32.83
CA TYR A 241 -0.91 13.81 -32.73
C TYR A 241 -0.29 14.15 -31.37
N MET A 242 -0.21 13.20 -30.44
CA MET A 242 0.35 13.45 -29.11
C MET A 242 0.97 12.18 -28.51
N PRO A 243 2.06 12.31 -27.72
CA PRO A 243 2.59 11.21 -26.95
C PRO A 243 1.60 10.77 -25.87
N THR A 244 1.72 9.52 -25.46
CA THR A 244 1.01 8.98 -24.30
C THR A 244 1.46 9.68 -23.02
N ARG A 245 0.55 9.74 -22.05
CA ARG A 245 0.84 10.22 -20.70
C ARG A 245 0.31 9.17 -19.73
N PRO A 246 1.00 8.04 -19.56
CA PRO A 246 0.50 6.88 -18.79
C PRO A 246 0.16 7.16 -17.34
N PHE A 247 0.53 8.32 -16.78
CA PHE A 247 0.19 8.75 -15.43
C PHE A 247 -1.14 9.52 -15.34
N ARG A 248 -1.77 9.85 -16.47
CA ARG A 248 -2.93 10.74 -16.57
C ARG A 248 -4.21 9.97 -16.92
N VAL A 249 -5.29 10.29 -16.22
CA VAL A 249 -6.67 9.88 -16.57
C VAL A 249 -7.51 11.11 -16.88
N ASN A 250 -8.21 11.11 -18.02
CA ASN A 250 -9.24 12.11 -18.34
C ASN A 250 -10.53 11.73 -17.60
N ALA A 251 -10.56 12.01 -16.30
CA ALA A 251 -11.46 11.37 -15.34
C ALA A 251 -12.95 11.66 -15.56
N GLY A 252 -13.35 12.94 -15.51
CA GLY A 252 -14.77 13.32 -15.64
C GLY A 252 -15.07 14.74 -15.17
N ALA A 253 -16.36 15.10 -15.10
CA ALA A 253 -16.82 16.39 -14.58
C ALA A 253 -16.44 16.57 -13.10
N ILE A 254 -16.21 17.80 -12.67
CA ILE A 254 -15.63 18.12 -11.34
C ILE A 254 -16.44 17.60 -10.13
N HIS A 255 -17.74 17.36 -10.30
CA HIS A 255 -18.64 16.80 -9.29
C HIS A 255 -18.61 15.27 -9.21
N SER A 256 -17.91 14.58 -10.11
CA SER A 256 -17.93 13.12 -10.13
C SER A 256 -17.14 12.56 -8.96
N TYR A 257 -17.58 11.44 -8.43
CA TYR A 257 -16.88 10.67 -7.43
C TYR A 257 -15.78 9.82 -8.05
N THR A 258 -14.72 9.57 -7.27
CA THR A 258 -13.76 8.50 -7.51
C THR A 258 -13.44 7.78 -6.20
N LEU A 259 -12.96 6.54 -6.28
CA LEU A 259 -12.59 5.74 -5.11
C LEU A 259 -11.19 6.07 -4.58
N SER A 260 -11.07 6.11 -3.26
CA SER A 260 -9.83 6.19 -2.52
C SER A 260 -9.73 5.05 -1.51
N GLN A 261 -8.79 5.14 -0.56
CA GLN A 261 -8.51 4.09 0.41
C GLN A 261 -9.72 3.83 1.32
N ASP A 262 -9.89 2.58 1.77
CA ASP A 262 -10.93 2.16 2.73
C ASP A 262 -12.36 2.44 2.25
N GLU A 263 -12.63 2.16 0.97
CA GLU A 263 -13.94 2.36 0.30
C GLU A 263 -14.46 3.81 0.25
N ARG A 264 -13.59 4.77 0.62
CA ARG A 264 -13.94 6.18 0.59
C ARG A 264 -14.12 6.68 -0.84
N THR A 265 -14.99 7.67 -0.99
CA THR A 265 -15.12 8.43 -2.22
C THR A 265 -14.71 9.88 -2.04
N ASN A 266 -14.17 10.48 -3.09
CA ASN A 266 -13.86 11.90 -3.14
C ASN A 266 -14.46 12.50 -4.40
N TYR A 267 -14.92 13.75 -4.34
CA TYR A 267 -15.19 14.48 -5.57
C TYR A 267 -13.87 14.75 -6.29
N LEU A 268 -13.87 14.68 -7.62
CA LEU A 268 -12.70 15.01 -8.43
C LEU A 268 -12.19 16.45 -8.15
N SER A 269 -13.09 17.37 -7.79
CA SER A 269 -12.75 18.75 -7.39
C SER A 269 -12.01 18.88 -6.06
N GLU A 270 -12.13 17.90 -5.16
CA GLU A 270 -11.50 17.92 -3.83
C GLU A 270 -10.07 17.34 -3.84
N LEU A 271 -9.74 16.59 -4.89
CA LEU A 271 -8.43 15.99 -5.05
C LEU A 271 -7.36 17.07 -5.21
N LYS A 272 -6.30 16.93 -4.42
CA LYS A 272 -5.11 17.80 -4.41
C LYS A 272 -3.83 16.97 -4.52
N SER A 273 -2.69 17.63 -4.73
CA SER A 273 -1.38 16.97 -4.66
C SER A 273 -1.22 16.21 -3.33
N GLY A 274 -0.75 14.97 -3.40
CA GLY A 274 -0.62 14.06 -2.25
C GLY A 274 -1.89 13.27 -1.90
N SER A 275 -3.04 13.58 -2.52
CA SER A 275 -4.25 12.76 -2.35
C SER A 275 -4.01 11.33 -2.85
N LYS A 276 -4.78 10.37 -2.33
CA LYS A 276 -4.70 8.97 -2.73
C LYS A 276 -5.98 8.57 -3.47
N VAL A 277 -5.82 7.85 -4.58
CA VAL A 277 -6.94 7.25 -5.33
C VAL A 277 -6.61 5.79 -5.63
N LEU A 278 -7.62 4.98 -5.93
CA LEU A 278 -7.42 3.60 -6.35
C LEU A 278 -7.20 3.53 -7.86
N ALA A 279 -6.03 3.03 -8.27
CA ALA A 279 -5.84 2.48 -9.60
C ALA A 279 -6.50 1.11 -9.66
N VAL A 280 -7.26 0.85 -10.71
CA VAL A 280 -8.02 -0.39 -10.89
C VAL A 280 -7.77 -0.94 -12.29
N ASP A 281 -7.47 -2.23 -12.40
CA ASP A 281 -7.36 -2.92 -13.68
C ASP A 281 -8.67 -3.60 -14.11
N VAL A 282 -8.73 -4.10 -15.34
CA VAL A 282 -9.93 -4.76 -15.89
C VAL A 282 -10.32 -6.08 -15.20
N LYS A 283 -9.48 -6.60 -14.31
CA LYS A 283 -9.78 -7.78 -13.49
C LYS A 283 -10.26 -7.40 -12.09
N GLY A 284 -10.30 -6.11 -11.77
CA GLY A 284 -10.67 -5.61 -10.45
C GLY A 284 -9.52 -5.55 -9.46
N GLN A 285 -8.27 -5.87 -9.87
CA GLN A 285 -7.14 -5.70 -8.97
C GLN A 285 -6.88 -4.23 -8.75
N THR A 286 -6.61 -3.88 -7.50
CA THR A 286 -6.45 -2.49 -7.09
C THR A 286 -5.06 -2.22 -6.54
N ARG A 287 -4.62 -0.96 -6.65
CA ARG A 287 -3.48 -0.44 -5.89
C ARG A 287 -3.68 1.03 -5.58
N LEU A 288 -3.17 1.46 -4.44
CA LEU A 288 -3.25 2.86 -4.05
C LEU A 288 -2.21 3.69 -4.82
N VAL A 289 -2.63 4.80 -5.43
CA VAL A 289 -1.74 5.69 -6.18
C VAL A 289 -1.82 7.12 -5.69
N THR A 290 -0.68 7.81 -5.67
CA THR A 290 -0.59 9.22 -5.26
C THR A 290 -0.94 10.13 -6.41
N VAL A 291 -1.84 11.09 -6.17
CA VAL A 291 -2.15 12.19 -7.09
C VAL A 291 -1.03 13.22 -7.04
N GLY A 292 -0.40 13.49 -8.18
CA GLY A 292 0.57 14.58 -8.32
C GLY A 292 -0.12 15.92 -8.46
N ARG A 293 -1.14 16.01 -9.33
CA ARG A 293 -2.00 17.19 -9.46
C ARG A 293 -3.35 16.83 -10.10
N VAL A 294 -4.29 17.76 -10.00
CA VAL A 294 -5.54 17.74 -10.76
C VAL A 294 -5.58 18.95 -11.68
N LYS A 295 -5.82 18.71 -12.97
CA LYS A 295 -5.99 19.78 -13.97
C LYS A 295 -7.48 19.96 -14.25
N ILE A 296 -8.03 21.09 -13.82
CA ILE A 296 -9.43 21.47 -14.09
C ILE A 296 -9.47 22.44 -15.27
N GLU A 297 -10.32 22.16 -16.26
CA GLU A 297 -10.50 23.02 -17.44
C GLU A 297 -11.93 22.95 -17.98
N THR A 298 -12.40 24.03 -18.59
CA THR A 298 -13.73 24.10 -19.23
C THR A 298 -13.68 23.54 -20.64
N ARG A 299 -14.50 22.53 -20.93
CA ARG A 299 -14.55 21.81 -22.22
C ARG A 299 -15.99 21.42 -22.58
N PRO A 300 -16.27 21.07 -23.85
CA PRO A 300 -17.48 20.34 -24.20
C PRO A 300 -17.56 19.01 -23.43
N LEU A 301 -18.75 18.65 -22.97
CA LEU A 301 -19.02 17.47 -22.15
C LEU A 301 -20.03 16.54 -22.81
N ILE A 302 -19.82 15.25 -22.60
CA ILE A 302 -20.73 14.17 -23.01
C ILE A 302 -21.14 13.38 -21.77
N SER A 303 -22.43 13.17 -21.60
CA SER A 303 -23.01 12.31 -20.57
C SER A 303 -23.23 10.91 -21.12
N ILE A 304 -22.80 9.91 -20.37
CA ILE A 304 -22.97 8.49 -20.67
C ILE A 304 -23.86 7.91 -19.57
N ASP A 305 -25.05 7.47 -19.96
CA ASP A 305 -25.96 6.70 -19.12
C ASP A 305 -25.79 5.22 -19.44
N ALA A 306 -25.65 4.41 -18.40
CA ALA A 306 -25.54 2.96 -18.50
C ALA A 306 -26.36 2.27 -17.40
N VAL A 307 -26.62 0.98 -17.58
CA VAL A 307 -27.37 0.17 -16.63
C VAL A 307 -26.63 -1.13 -16.34
N ALA A 308 -26.60 -1.49 -15.06
CA ALA A 308 -26.06 -2.76 -14.60
C ALA A 308 -27.08 -3.91 -14.76
N PRO A 309 -26.66 -5.19 -14.70
CA PRO A 309 -27.56 -6.34 -14.83
C PRO A 309 -28.66 -6.40 -13.77
N ASN A 310 -28.43 -5.81 -12.60
CA ASN A 310 -29.40 -5.71 -11.50
C ASN A 310 -30.37 -4.50 -11.67
N GLY A 311 -30.24 -3.72 -12.74
CA GLY A 311 -31.07 -2.54 -13.01
C GLY A 311 -30.56 -1.24 -12.40
N THR A 312 -29.41 -1.23 -11.70
CA THR A 312 -28.81 0.01 -11.19
C THR A 312 -28.38 0.90 -12.34
N GLU A 313 -28.89 2.14 -12.36
CA GLU A 313 -28.48 3.17 -13.31
C GLU A 313 -27.14 3.78 -12.89
N VAL A 314 -26.27 3.97 -13.88
CA VAL A 314 -24.93 4.54 -13.72
C VAL A 314 -24.78 5.69 -14.70
N ASN A 315 -24.28 6.83 -14.22
CA ASN A 315 -23.99 7.99 -15.05
C ASN A 315 -22.53 8.40 -14.90
N LEU A 316 -21.92 8.76 -16.02
CA LEU A 316 -20.62 9.43 -16.06
C LEU A 316 -20.65 10.57 -17.06
N ILE A 317 -20.13 11.73 -16.66
CA ILE A 317 -19.92 12.88 -17.55
C ILE A 317 -18.43 13.02 -17.83
N LEU A 318 -18.07 12.95 -19.11
CA LEU A 318 -16.70 13.05 -19.63
C LEU A 318 -16.55 14.28 -20.51
N GLN A 319 -15.30 14.62 -20.84
CA GLN A 319 -15.05 15.52 -21.96
C GLN A 319 -15.49 14.84 -23.27
N ASP A 320 -16.20 15.61 -24.08
CA ASP A 320 -16.65 15.27 -25.42
C ASP A 320 -15.50 15.47 -26.42
N ASP A 321 -14.57 14.51 -26.43
CA ASP A 321 -13.40 14.51 -27.29
C ASP A 321 -12.92 13.07 -27.53
N TRP A 322 -12.53 12.76 -28.76
CA TRP A 322 -12.24 11.42 -29.24
C TRP A 322 -11.08 10.72 -28.52
N HIS A 323 -10.20 11.46 -27.86
CA HIS A 323 -9.08 10.90 -27.10
C HIS A 323 -9.46 10.46 -25.68
N VAL A 324 -10.66 10.82 -25.22
CA VAL A 324 -11.18 10.43 -23.91
C VAL A 324 -11.82 9.06 -24.03
N ARG A 325 -11.43 8.13 -23.15
CA ARG A 325 -11.74 6.71 -23.30
C ARG A 325 -12.11 6.07 -21.96
N VAL A 326 -12.85 4.97 -22.04
CA VAL A 326 -13.19 4.09 -20.93
C VAL A 326 -12.83 2.64 -21.27
N LEU A 327 -12.68 1.79 -20.26
CA LEU A 327 -12.42 0.37 -20.44
C LEU A 327 -13.73 -0.42 -20.51
N GLY A 328 -13.81 -1.34 -21.46
CA GLY A 328 -14.82 -2.37 -21.55
C GLY A 328 -14.25 -3.76 -21.21
N PRO A 329 -15.09 -4.81 -21.31
CA PRO A 329 -14.69 -6.17 -21.01
C PRO A 329 -13.43 -6.60 -21.78
N GLY A 330 -12.56 -7.35 -21.12
CA GLY A 330 -11.32 -7.86 -21.70
C GLY A 330 -10.25 -6.81 -22.05
N GLY A 331 -10.33 -5.58 -21.52
CA GLY A 331 -9.37 -4.51 -21.82
C GLY A 331 -9.68 -3.75 -23.12
N SER A 332 -10.90 -3.87 -23.63
CA SER A 332 -11.34 -3.09 -24.80
C SER A 332 -11.34 -1.59 -24.47
N VAL A 333 -10.77 -0.79 -25.36
CA VAL A 333 -10.62 0.65 -25.19
C VAL A 333 -11.68 1.36 -26.02
N LEU A 334 -12.60 2.05 -25.36
CA LEU A 334 -13.78 2.62 -26.00
C LEU A 334 -13.71 4.15 -25.95
N ASN A 335 -13.78 4.81 -27.11
CA ASN A 335 -13.80 6.27 -27.19
C ASN A 335 -15.14 6.80 -26.69
N SER A 336 -15.13 7.77 -25.78
CA SER A 336 -16.36 8.31 -25.17
C SER A 336 -17.34 8.86 -26.20
N THR A 337 -16.82 9.47 -27.27
CA THR A 337 -17.60 10.07 -28.37
C THR A 337 -18.20 9.05 -29.34
N GLU A 338 -17.76 7.80 -29.28
CA GLU A 338 -18.23 6.72 -30.18
C GLU A 338 -19.21 5.76 -29.51
N LEU A 339 -19.38 5.86 -28.18
CA LEU A 339 -20.29 5.05 -27.39
C LEU A 339 -21.75 5.25 -27.82
N ARG A 340 -22.45 4.13 -27.94
CA ARG A 340 -23.85 4.03 -28.38
C ARG A 340 -24.65 3.09 -27.48
N PRO A 341 -25.99 3.21 -27.48
CA PRO A 341 -26.84 2.24 -26.80
C PRO A 341 -26.51 0.80 -27.22
N GLY A 342 -26.29 -0.07 -26.23
CA GLY A 342 -25.91 -1.47 -26.42
C GLY A 342 -24.42 -1.76 -26.22
N ASP A 343 -23.54 -0.76 -26.27
CA ASP A 343 -22.12 -0.94 -25.95
C ASP A 343 -21.94 -1.33 -24.48
N VAL A 344 -20.88 -2.09 -24.18
CA VAL A 344 -20.61 -2.60 -22.84
C VAL A 344 -19.32 -2.01 -22.30
N VAL A 345 -19.39 -1.39 -21.11
CA VAL A 345 -18.24 -0.81 -20.40
C VAL A 345 -18.06 -1.50 -19.05
N LEU A 346 -16.86 -1.45 -18.48
CA LEU A 346 -16.60 -1.94 -17.13
C LEU A 346 -16.94 -0.86 -16.10
N GLY A 347 -17.53 -1.27 -15.00
CA GLY A 347 -17.84 -0.40 -13.88
C GLY A 347 -17.84 -1.11 -12.54
N TYR A 348 -18.17 -0.36 -11.51
CA TYR A 348 -18.26 -0.85 -10.13
C TYR A 348 -19.48 -0.24 -9.46
N LEU A 349 -20.16 -1.05 -8.65
CA LEU A 349 -21.34 -0.64 -7.88
C LEU A 349 -21.00 -0.72 -6.39
N PRO A 350 -20.70 0.42 -5.73
CA PRO A 350 -20.53 0.44 -4.29
C PRO A 350 -21.76 -0.11 -3.56
N SER A 351 -21.54 -0.85 -2.48
CA SER A 351 -22.58 -1.54 -1.71
C SER A 351 -23.43 -0.62 -0.81
N ALA A 352 -23.01 0.63 -0.62
CA ALA A 352 -23.61 1.57 0.32
C ALA A 352 -23.69 2.97 -0.27
N ASP A 353 -24.60 3.80 0.25
CA ASP A 353 -24.70 5.21 -0.09
C ASP A 353 -23.51 5.98 0.51
N ARG A 354 -23.37 7.27 0.18
CA ARG A 354 -22.22 8.08 0.63
C ARG A 354 -22.64 9.34 1.37
N HIS A 355 -22.00 9.61 2.51
CA HIS A 355 -22.06 10.88 3.23
C HIS A 355 -20.65 11.42 3.42
N VAL A 356 -20.33 12.56 2.80
CA VAL A 356 -18.98 13.17 2.80
C VAL A 356 -17.86 12.15 2.53
N GLY A 357 -18.11 11.24 1.59
CA GLY A 357 -17.17 10.20 1.16
C GLY A 357 -17.21 8.90 1.96
N TYR A 358 -17.95 8.81 3.08
CA TYR A 358 -18.06 7.60 3.89
C TYR A 358 -19.23 6.73 3.44
N PRO A 359 -19.08 5.38 3.41
CA PRO A 359 -20.20 4.46 3.22
C PRO A 359 -21.21 4.58 4.37
N ILE A 360 -22.49 4.69 4.03
CA ILE A 360 -23.60 4.79 4.99
C ILE A 360 -24.79 3.93 4.55
N ASP A 361 -25.54 3.44 5.54
CA ASP A 361 -26.83 2.77 5.36
C ASP A 361 -27.96 3.75 5.76
N GLU A 362 -28.20 4.73 4.89
CA GLU A 362 -29.27 5.73 5.02
C GLU A 362 -29.86 6.01 3.63
N PHE A 363 -31.09 6.50 3.55
CA PHE A 363 -31.68 6.93 2.30
C PHE A 363 -30.91 8.13 1.70
N CYS A 364 -30.27 7.93 0.54
CA CYS A 364 -29.71 9.00 -0.29
C CYS A 364 -30.28 8.97 -1.72
N LEU A 365 -30.61 10.15 -2.25
CA LEU A 365 -31.12 10.35 -3.60
C LEU A 365 -30.30 11.43 -4.33
N GLU A 366 -29.61 11.00 -5.39
CA GLU A 366 -28.84 11.84 -6.32
C GLU A 366 -29.58 11.85 -7.68
N LYS A 367 -29.63 12.98 -8.38
CA LYS A 367 -30.44 13.18 -9.60
C LYS A 367 -29.77 14.05 -10.64
#